data_AF-A0A5U8KA67-F1
#
_entry.id   AF-A0A5U8KA67-F1
#
_cell.length_a   1.000
_cell.length_b   1.000
_cell.length_c   1.000
_cell.angle_alpha   90.00
_cell.angle_beta   90.00
_cell.angle_gamma   90.00
#
_symmetry.space_group_name_H-M   'P 1'
#
loop_
_entity.id
_entity.type
_entity.pdbx_description
1 polymer ?
#
loop_
_entity_poly.entity_id
_entity_poly.type
_entity_poly.pdbx_seq_one_letter_code
_entity_poly.pdbx_strand_id
1 'polypeptide(L)'
;AIHPGDDPQPLIERGWVIAQPITYEDFLPVSAAGIFQSNLGNETLARSHGNASRDAFEQALGCAVRDEFSLYQEAEERSKRRCGLL
;
A
#
# COMPACT_ATOMS: atom_id res chain seq x y z
N ALA A 1 -11.50 23.02 17.40
CA ALA A 1 -11.22 23.02 15.95
C ALA A 1 -10.15 21.99 15.68
N ILE A 2 -10.07 21.47 14.45
CA ILE A 2 -8.99 20.57 14.01
C ILE A 2 -7.92 21.43 13.33
N HIS A 3 -6.65 21.19 13.63
CA HIS A 3 -5.52 21.92 13.07
C HIS A 3 -4.55 20.98 12.32
N PRO A 4 -3.82 21.50 11.31
CA PRO A 4 -2.79 20.72 10.62
C PRO A 4 -1.71 20.25 11.60
N GLY A 5 -1.35 18.96 11.51
CA GLY A 5 -0.37 18.34 12.40
C GLY A 5 -0.92 17.87 13.75
N ASP A 6 -2.21 18.06 14.03
CA ASP A 6 -2.84 17.44 15.20
C ASP A 6 -2.74 15.91 15.14
N ASP A 7 -2.50 15.28 16.29
CA ASP A 7 -2.63 13.83 16.43
C ASP A 7 -4.10 13.43 16.20
N PRO A 8 -4.41 12.54 15.23
CA PRO A 8 -5.78 12.10 14.99
C PRO A 8 -6.37 11.28 16.16
N GLN A 9 -5.55 10.67 17.03
CA GLN A 9 -6.03 9.75 18.06
C GLN A 9 -7.01 10.42 19.06
N PRO A 10 -6.72 11.58 19.67
CA PRO A 10 -7.69 12.30 20.51
C PRO A 10 -8.96 12.74 19.79
N LEU A 11 -8.89 13.01 18.48
CA LEU A 11 -10.04 13.44 17.68
C LEU A 11 -10.96 12.25 17.36
N ILE A 12 -10.38 11.05 17.21
CA ILE A 12 -11.11 9.79 17.08
C ILE A 12 -11.80 9.42 18.39
N GLU A 13 -11.12 9.53 19.53
CA GLU A 13 -11.69 9.26 20.85
C GLU A 13 -12.88 10.17 21.19
N ARG A 14 -12.88 11.40 20.68
CA ARG A 14 -14.00 12.36 20.80
C ARG A 14 -15.12 12.12 19.78
N GLY A 15 -14.94 11.22 18.82
CA GLY A 15 -15.87 10.96 17.73
C GLY A 15 -15.96 12.07 16.67
N TRP A 16 -14.97 12.98 16.62
CA TRP A 16 -14.93 14.07 15.63
C TRP A 16 -14.32 13.61 14.30
N VAL A 17 -13.46 12.59 14.36
CA VAL A 17 -12.86 11.90 13.21
C VAL A 17 -13.18 10.42 13.33
N ILE A 18 -13.40 9.75 12.21
CA ILE A 18 -13.57 8.29 12.15
C ILE A 18 -12.53 7.75 11.17
N ALA A 19 -11.65 6.89 11.66
CA ALA A 19 -10.70 6.18 10.82
C ALA A 19 -11.39 4.96 10.19
N GLN A 20 -11.33 4.86 8.86
CA GLN A 20 -11.82 3.70 8.12
C GLN A 20 -10.63 3.07 7.39
N PRO A 21 -10.51 1.72 7.40
CA PRO A 21 -9.45 1.06 6.65
C PRO A 21 -9.65 1.30 5.15
N ILE A 22 -8.54 1.49 4.43
CA ILE A 22 -8.54 1.55 2.97
C ILE A 22 -8.63 0.11 2.45
N THR A 23 -9.54 -0.16 1.52
CA THR A 23 -9.64 -1.46 0.86
C THR A 23 -8.33 -1.79 0.13
N TYR A 24 -7.85 -3.02 0.30
CA TYR A 24 -6.72 -3.53 -0.45
C TYR A 24 -7.18 -3.95 -1.85
N GLU A 25 -6.68 -3.25 -2.86
CA GLU A 25 -7.09 -3.38 -4.27
C GLU A 25 -6.05 -4.15 -5.12
N ASP A 26 -5.00 -4.69 -4.50
CA ASP A 26 -3.96 -5.45 -5.17
C ASP A 26 -4.10 -6.96 -4.91
N PHE A 27 -3.10 -7.71 -5.37
CA PHE A 27 -3.02 -9.15 -5.17
C PHE A 27 -1.95 -9.47 -4.15
N LEU A 28 -2.18 -10.53 -3.36
CA LEU A 28 -1.14 -11.09 -2.51
C LEU A 28 0.13 -11.35 -3.35
N PRO A 29 1.32 -10.99 -2.84
CA PRO A 29 2.56 -11.25 -3.54
C PRO A 29 2.66 -12.74 -3.85
N VAL A 30 3.21 -13.06 -5.03
CA VAL A 30 3.20 -14.42 -5.60
C VAL A 30 3.53 -15.45 -4.53
N SER A 31 2.50 -16.25 -4.21
CA SER A 31 2.51 -17.70 -4.31
C SER A 31 1.14 -18.33 -3.95
N ALA A 32 0.46 -18.95 -4.92
CA ALA A 32 -0.81 -19.68 -4.67
C ALA A 32 -1.15 -20.80 -5.68
N ALA A 33 -0.36 -21.01 -6.75
CA ALA A 33 -0.47 -22.21 -7.59
C ALA A 33 0.92 -22.83 -7.61
N GLY A 34 1.04 -24.10 -7.20
CA GLY A 34 2.29 -24.84 -6.94
C GLY A 34 3.29 -25.00 -8.09
N ILE A 35 3.38 -24.03 -8.98
CA ILE A 35 4.55 -23.66 -9.78
C ILE A 35 5.42 -22.62 -9.00
N PHE A 36 4.83 -21.87 -8.04
CA PHE A 36 5.54 -20.97 -7.11
C PHE A 36 4.97 -21.12 -5.67
N GLN A 37 5.85 -21.40 -4.69
CA GLN A 37 5.56 -21.91 -3.33
C GLN A 37 4.84 -20.93 -2.39
N SER A 38 3.60 -21.26 -2.01
CA SER A 38 2.69 -20.48 -1.14
C SER A 38 3.31 -20.02 0.18
N ASN A 39 3.06 -18.76 0.53
CA ASN A 39 3.57 -18.05 1.72
C ASN A 39 3.10 -18.61 3.09
N LEU A 40 2.65 -19.87 3.16
CA LEU A 40 2.16 -20.54 4.37
C LEU A 40 2.93 -21.82 4.73
N GLY A 41 4.15 -21.98 4.24
CA GLY A 41 5.00 -23.11 4.59
C GLY A 41 6.47 -22.79 4.36
N ASN A 42 7.19 -22.64 5.47
CA ASN A 42 8.64 -22.81 5.69
C ASN A 42 9.62 -22.52 4.53
N GLU A 43 10.55 -21.61 4.84
CA GLU A 43 11.83 -21.30 4.15
C GLU A 43 11.78 -20.38 2.93
N THR A 44 11.97 -19.09 3.22
CA THR A 44 12.13 -17.99 2.27
C THR A 44 13.49 -18.06 1.55
N LEU A 45 13.54 -18.64 0.36
CA LEU A 45 14.65 -18.39 -0.57
C LEU A 45 14.37 -17.09 -1.34
N ALA A 46 14.94 -15.99 -0.87
CA ALA A 46 14.96 -14.70 -1.55
C ALA A 46 15.75 -14.82 -2.87
N ARG A 47 15.07 -15.11 -3.98
CA ARG A 47 15.68 -14.97 -5.30
C ARG A 47 15.70 -13.50 -5.68
N SER A 48 16.87 -12.89 -5.44
CA SER A 48 17.30 -11.56 -5.85
C SER A 48 17.40 -11.42 -7.39
N HIS A 49 16.27 -11.52 -8.09
CA HIS A 49 16.14 -11.29 -9.54
C HIS A 49 14.94 -10.40 -9.92
N GLY A 50 14.38 -9.65 -8.95
CA GLY A 50 13.19 -8.82 -9.18
C GLY A 50 13.39 -7.66 -10.18
N ASN A 51 14.55 -6.99 -10.15
CA ASN A 51 14.75 -5.75 -10.92
C ASN A 51 14.87 -6.01 -12.44
N ALA A 52 15.65 -7.01 -12.85
CA ALA A 52 15.81 -7.33 -14.28
C ALA A 52 14.49 -7.84 -14.92
N SER A 53 13.64 -8.49 -14.14
CA SER A 53 12.31 -8.92 -14.59
C SER A 53 11.33 -7.75 -14.69
N ARG A 54 11.43 -6.74 -13.81
CA ARG A 54 10.56 -5.56 -13.82
C ARG A 54 10.87 -4.66 -15.00
N ASP A 55 12.14 -4.36 -15.26
CA ASP A 55 12.53 -3.46 -16.36
C ASP A 55 12.07 -4.01 -17.72
N ALA A 56 12.25 -5.32 -17.96
CA ALA A 56 11.77 -5.97 -19.17
C ALA A 56 10.23 -5.97 -19.27
N PHE A 57 9.53 -6.16 -18.13
CA PHE A 57 8.08 -6.09 -18.07
C PHE A 57 7.56 -4.68 -18.38
N GLU A 58 8.14 -3.65 -17.78
CA GLU A 58 7.78 -2.25 -18.01
C GLU A 58 8.09 -1.82 -19.45
N GLN A 59 9.21 -2.30 -20.03
CA GLN A 59 9.52 -2.08 -21.43
C GLN A 59 8.47 -2.70 -22.36
N ALA A 60 8.02 -3.93 -22.07
CA ALA A 60 6.98 -4.59 -22.85
C ALA A 60 5.59 -3.96 -22.64
N LEU A 61 5.29 -3.48 -21.43
CA LEU A 61 4.07 -2.77 -21.08
C LEU A 61 4.02 -1.37 -21.71
N GLY A 62 5.18 -0.78 -21.98
CA GLY A 62 5.32 0.57 -22.55
C GLY A 62 5.25 1.70 -21.50
N CYS A 63 5.19 1.37 -20.22
CA CYS A 63 5.18 2.34 -19.12
C CYS A 63 5.67 1.70 -17.81
N ALA A 64 6.04 2.55 -16.86
CA ALA A 64 6.40 2.11 -15.51
C ALA A 64 5.18 1.62 -14.74
N VAL A 65 5.35 0.53 -13.97
CA VAL A 65 4.34 0.08 -13.01
C VAL A 65 4.32 1.04 -11.84
N ARG A 66 3.12 1.43 -11.40
CA ARG A 66 2.95 2.31 -10.24
C ARG A 66 3.29 1.56 -8.96
N ASP A 67 3.93 2.24 -8.02
CA ASP A 67 4.11 1.75 -6.66
C ASP A 67 2.79 1.85 -5.89
N GLU A 68 2.24 0.71 -5.49
CA GLU A 68 0.98 0.60 -4.78
C GLU A 68 1.00 1.34 -3.43
N PHE A 69 2.13 1.33 -2.73
CA PHE A 69 2.25 2.00 -1.43
C PHE A 69 2.10 3.51 -1.56
N SER A 70 2.71 4.10 -2.60
CA SER A 70 2.52 5.51 -2.93
C SER A 70 1.04 5.86 -3.16
N LEU A 71 0.26 4.98 -3.80
CA LEU A 71 -1.17 5.21 -4.04
C LEU A 71 -2.00 5.18 -2.75
N TYR A 72 -1.72 4.21 -1.87
CA TYR A 72 -2.40 4.14 -0.56
C TYR A 72 -2.04 5.33 0.33
N GLN A 73 -0.76 5.74 0.34
CA GLN A 73 -0.31 6.92 1.08
C GLN A 73 -0.99 8.20 0.55
N GLU A 74 -1.04 8.40 -0.77
CA GLU A 74 -1.74 9.54 -1.37
C GLU A 74 -3.24 9.56 -1.00
N ALA A 75 -3.87 8.39 -0.90
CA ALA A 75 -5.27 8.27 -0.50
C ALA A 75 -5.47 8.64 0.98
N GLU A 76 -4.57 8.19 1.86
CA GLU A 76 -4.55 8.56 3.28
C GLU A 76 -4.30 10.07 3.49
N GLU A 77 -3.29 10.64 2.84
CA GLU A 77 -2.99 12.07 2.95
C GLU A 77 -4.12 12.95 2.42
N ARG A 78 -4.80 12.51 1.35
CA ARG A 78 -5.97 13.21 0.82
C ARG A 78 -7.13 13.18 1.79
N SER A 79 -7.33 12.10 2.55
CA SER A 79 -8.37 12.06 3.59
C SER A 79 -8.02 12.98 4.76
N LYS A 80 -6.77 12.95 5.22
CA LYS A 80 -6.24 13.85 6.27
C LYS A 80 -6.40 15.33 5.91
N ARG A 81 -6.05 15.73 4.68
CA ARG A 81 -6.27 17.11 4.18
C ARG A 81 -7.74 17.55 4.24
N ARG A 82 -8.67 16.67 3.85
CA ARG A 82 -10.12 16.97 3.94
C ARG A 82 -10.60 17.11 5.38
N CYS A 83 -9.94 16.43 6.33
CA CYS A 83 -10.19 16.57 7.77
C CYS A 83 -9.46 17.76 8.40
N GLY A 84 -8.62 18.49 7.67
CA GLY A 84 -7.82 19.61 8.19
C GLY A 84 -6.60 19.20 9.01
N LEU A 85 -6.17 17.93 8.89
CA LEU A 85 -5.00 17.37 9.59
C LEU A 85 -3.68 17.60 8.82
N LEU A 86 -3.77 17.97 7.54
CA LEU A 86 -2.67 18.25 6.62
C LEU A 86 -3.00 19.48 5.76
#